data_AF-A0A8J4TUZ4-F1
#
_entry.id   AF-A0A8J4TUZ4-F1
#
_cell.length_a   1.000
_cell.length_b   1.000
_cell.length_c   1.000
_cell.angle_alpha   90.00
_cell.angle_beta   90.00
_cell.angle_gamma   90.00
#
_symmetry.space_group_name_H-M   'P 1'
#
loop_
_entity.id
_entity.type
_entity.pdbx_description
1 polymer ?
#
loop_
_entity_poly.entity_id
_entity_poly.type
_entity_poly.pdbx_seq_one_letter_code
_entity_poly.pdbx_strand_id
1 'polypeptide(L)'
;MTTSCVPPRHNVHIIFWTLYGSRRFVIESRPMSLNDALHLMKDFLLPIGTFFAGLFGGLSQYVQKPLTEYRETLTDISQLMLRSVHVLFDKRDRNVPASPEEKKLYDDLRLLHGRLVSSSDAIPGFARPVLRMLGLLRSRKNNDEGAKMLIGISNQVVSPYKDLSHIRVCSEKLGKALGITV
;
A
#
# COMPACT_ATOMS: atom_id res chain seq x y z
N MET A 1 -53.55 -28.21 6.65
CA MET A 1 -52.58 -27.35 7.36
C MET A 1 -51.20 -27.92 7.12
N THR A 2 -50.44 -27.35 6.19
CA THR A 2 -49.07 -27.81 5.85
C THR A 2 -48.06 -27.03 6.68
N THR A 3 -47.39 -27.72 7.60
CA THR A 3 -46.30 -27.18 8.42
C THR A 3 -45.09 -26.89 7.55
N SER A 4 -44.70 -25.61 7.50
CA SER A 4 -43.47 -25.14 6.84
C SER A 4 -42.24 -25.65 7.59
N CYS A 5 -41.45 -26.52 6.95
CA CYS A 5 -40.12 -26.90 7.43
C CYS A 5 -39.14 -25.76 7.11
N VAL A 6 -38.86 -24.92 8.10
CA VAL A 6 -37.77 -23.94 8.04
C VAL A 6 -36.45 -24.67 8.31
N PRO A 7 -35.45 -24.61 7.40
CA PRO A 7 -34.18 -25.30 7.62
C PRO A 7 -33.37 -24.63 8.75
N PRO A 8 -32.60 -25.40 9.54
CA PRO A 8 -31.84 -24.90 10.67
C PRO A 8 -30.73 -23.94 10.21
N ARG A 9 -30.75 -22.71 10.74
CA ARG A 9 -29.67 -21.72 10.57
C ARG A 9 -28.46 -22.18 11.37
N HIS A 10 -27.37 -22.49 10.67
CA HIS A 10 -26.09 -22.81 11.28
C HIS A 10 -25.29 -21.52 11.46
N ASN A 11 -24.92 -21.18 12.70
CA ASN A 11 -23.98 -20.10 12.98
C ASN A 11 -22.57 -20.59 12.68
N VAL A 12 -22.01 -20.20 11.54
CA VAL A 12 -20.62 -20.48 11.18
C VAL A 12 -19.74 -19.35 11.70
N HIS A 13 -18.88 -19.65 12.67
CA HIS A 13 -17.90 -18.70 13.22
C HIS A 13 -16.55 -18.88 12.51
N ILE A 14 -16.16 -17.93 11.67
CA ILE A 14 -14.81 -17.89 11.09
C ILE A 14 -14.03 -16.79 11.80
N ILE A 15 -13.03 -17.19 12.59
CA ILE A 15 -12.14 -16.27 13.32
C ILE A 15 -10.80 -16.24 12.60
N PHE A 16 -10.46 -15.11 11.97
CA PHE A 16 -9.13 -14.86 11.42
C PHE A 16 -8.23 -14.24 12.48
N TRP A 17 -7.12 -14.91 12.81
CA TRP A 17 -6.02 -14.33 13.58
C TRP A 17 -4.89 -13.93 12.63
N THR A 18 -4.57 -12.63 12.59
CA THR A 18 -3.30 -12.16 12.02
C THR A 18 -2.30 -11.91 13.15
N LEU A 19 -1.25 -12.73 13.19
CA LEU A 19 -0.03 -12.46 13.96
C LEU A 19 0.65 -11.23 13.33
N TYR A 20 0.37 -10.04 13.85
CA TYR A 20 1.19 -8.81 13.87
C TYR A 20 0.25 -7.60 14.02
N GLY A 21 0.20 -7.03 15.24
CA GLY A 21 -0.34 -5.69 15.50
C GLY A 21 -1.86 -5.56 15.59
N SER A 22 -2.42 -5.89 16.77
CA SER A 22 -3.58 -5.28 17.44
C SER A 22 -4.67 -4.59 16.59
N ARG A 23 -5.27 -5.28 15.62
CA ARG A 23 -6.62 -4.94 15.13
C ARG A 23 -7.50 -6.19 15.18
N ARG A 24 -8.36 -6.27 16.20
CA ARG A 24 -9.51 -7.21 16.19
C ARG A 24 -10.48 -6.73 15.10
N PHE A 25 -10.54 -7.44 13.99
CA PHE A 25 -11.71 -7.37 13.12
C PHE A 25 -12.86 -8.11 13.82
N VAL A 26 -13.73 -7.37 14.49
CA VAL A 26 -15.02 -7.91 14.94
C VAL A 26 -15.93 -7.87 13.71
N ILE A 27 -16.07 -9.01 13.05
CA ILE A 27 -17.08 -9.18 12.01
C ILE A 27 -18.41 -9.35 12.74
N GLU A 28 -19.28 -8.35 12.60
CA GLU A 28 -20.64 -8.35 13.10
C GLU A 28 -21.36 -9.61 12.58
N SER A 29 -21.81 -10.46 13.51
CA SER A 29 -22.43 -11.75 13.21
C SER A 29 -23.81 -11.55 12.59
N ARG A 30 -23.85 -11.48 11.26
CA ARG A 30 -25.10 -11.56 10.49
C ARG A 30 -25.39 -13.02 10.18
N PRO A 31 -26.67 -13.46 10.25
CA PRO A 31 -27.05 -14.79 9.78
C PRO A 31 -26.75 -14.86 8.27
N MET A 32 -25.69 -15.57 7.92
CA MET A 32 -25.18 -15.69 6.55
C MET A 32 -25.74 -16.99 5.96
N SER A 33 -26.32 -16.95 4.76
CA SER A 33 -26.84 -18.17 4.14
C SER A 33 -25.68 -19.10 3.78
N LEU A 34 -25.94 -20.40 3.69
CA LEU A 34 -24.91 -21.39 3.36
C LEU A 34 -24.25 -21.10 1.99
N ASN A 35 -24.98 -20.47 1.07
CA ASN A 35 -24.47 -20.01 -0.22
C ASN A 35 -23.52 -18.80 -0.09
N ASP A 36 -23.80 -17.89 0.85
CA ASP A 36 -22.94 -16.74 1.11
C ASP A 36 -21.63 -17.16 1.81
N ALA A 37 -21.71 -18.16 2.71
CA ALA A 37 -20.53 -18.77 3.32
C ALA A 37 -19.68 -19.54 2.30
N LEU A 38 -20.33 -20.25 1.36
CA LEU A 38 -19.65 -20.95 0.27
C LEU A 38 -18.95 -19.96 -0.69
N HIS A 39 -19.61 -18.85 -1.01
CA HIS A 39 -19.02 -17.76 -1.79
C HIS A 39 -17.83 -17.13 -1.07
N LEU A 40 -17.95 -16.82 0.22
CA LEU A 40 -16.86 -16.27 1.03
C LEU A 40 -15.67 -17.24 1.12
N MET A 41 -15.92 -18.53 1.35
CA MET A 41 -14.87 -19.55 1.34
C MET A 41 -14.19 -19.64 -0.01
N LYS A 42 -14.95 -19.59 -1.11
CA LYS A 42 -14.38 -19.62 -2.47
C LYS A 42 -13.52 -18.38 -2.73
N ASP A 43 -14.00 -17.20 -2.36
CA ASP A 43 -13.32 -15.93 -2.59
C ASP A 43 -12.04 -15.77 -1.73
N PHE A 44 -11.97 -16.41 -0.57
CA PHE A 44 -10.78 -16.39 0.30
C PHE A 44 -9.82 -17.56 0.09
N LEU A 45 -10.32 -18.78 -0.07
CA LEU A 45 -9.48 -19.98 -0.13
C LEU A 45 -8.86 -20.20 -1.51
N LEU A 46 -9.53 -19.84 -2.62
CA LEU A 46 -8.92 -19.99 -3.94
C LEU A 46 -7.65 -19.14 -4.10
N PRO A 47 -7.64 -17.84 -3.73
CA PRO A 47 -6.43 -17.03 -3.84
C PRO A 47 -5.29 -17.51 -2.94
N ILE A 48 -5.62 -18.00 -1.73
CA ILE A 48 -4.63 -18.55 -0.80
C ILE A 48 -4.05 -19.86 -1.35
N GLY A 49 -4.90 -20.77 -1.82
CA GLY A 49 -4.49 -22.04 -2.39
C GLY A 49 -3.63 -21.87 -3.64
N THR A 50 -4.04 -20.99 -4.57
CA THR A 50 -3.26 -20.67 -5.78
C THR A 50 -1.95 -19.96 -5.46
N PHE A 51 -1.92 -19.10 -4.45
CA PHE A 51 -0.68 -18.48 -3.96
C PHE A 51 0.32 -19.52 -3.44
N PHE A 52 -0.09 -20.40 -2.54
CA PHE A 52 0.81 -21.43 -1.99
C PHE A 52 1.21 -22.46 -3.05
N ALA A 53 0.27 -22.92 -3.90
CA ALA A 53 0.60 -23.81 -5.00
C ALA A 53 1.62 -23.19 -5.98
N GLY A 54 1.50 -21.89 -6.28
CA GLY A 54 2.48 -21.16 -7.07
C GLY A 54 3.83 -20.98 -6.35
N LEU A 55 3.80 -20.68 -5.05
CA LEU A 55 5.01 -20.48 -4.23
C LEU A 55 5.88 -21.75 -4.15
N PHE A 56 5.24 -22.91 -4.00
CA PHE A 56 5.92 -24.21 -3.97
C PHE A 56 6.27 -24.74 -5.36
N GLY A 57 5.64 -24.24 -6.44
CA GLY A 57 5.91 -24.61 -7.83
C GLY A 57 7.10 -23.88 -8.49
N GLY A 58 7.99 -23.24 -7.71
CA GLY A 58 9.16 -22.51 -8.23
C GLY A 58 8.88 -21.06 -8.66
N LEU A 59 7.63 -20.58 -8.55
CA LEU A 59 7.29 -19.18 -8.84
C LEU A 59 7.61 -18.22 -7.68
N SER A 60 8.17 -18.72 -6.58
CA SER A 60 8.53 -17.92 -5.40
C SER A 60 9.48 -16.77 -5.76
N GLN A 61 10.47 -16.99 -6.63
CA GLN A 61 11.42 -15.96 -7.06
C GLN A 61 10.74 -14.82 -7.83
N TYR A 62 9.72 -15.14 -8.63
CA TYR A 62 8.94 -14.17 -9.42
C TYR A 62 8.01 -13.30 -8.55
N VAL A 63 7.76 -13.71 -7.31
CA VAL A 63 6.99 -12.91 -6.33
C VAL A 63 7.92 -12.21 -5.35
N GLN A 64 8.97 -12.90 -4.89
CA GLN A 64 9.91 -12.39 -3.89
C GLN A 64 10.69 -11.19 -4.42
N LYS A 65 11.27 -11.27 -5.63
CA LYS A 65 12.07 -10.17 -6.20
C LYS A 65 11.27 -8.86 -6.30
N PRO A 66 10.11 -8.80 -6.99
CA PRO A 66 9.37 -7.55 -7.10
C PRO A 66 8.79 -7.08 -5.76
N LEU A 67 8.48 -8.00 -4.83
CA LEU A 67 8.04 -7.63 -3.48
C LEU A 67 9.18 -6.99 -2.66
N THR A 68 10.39 -7.51 -2.76
CA THR A 68 11.58 -6.91 -2.13
C THR A 68 11.86 -5.54 -2.71
N GLU A 69 11.89 -5.40 -4.04
CA GLU A 69 12.08 -4.10 -4.71
C GLU A 69 11.01 -3.07 -4.31
N TYR A 70 9.76 -3.51 -4.15
CA TYR A 70 8.67 -2.65 -3.66
C TYR A 70 8.92 -2.17 -2.22
N ARG A 71 9.33 -3.06 -1.32
CA ARG A 71 9.64 -2.70 0.08
C ARG A 71 10.85 -1.79 0.20
N GLU A 72 11.90 -2.05 -0.59
CA GLU A 72 13.06 -1.16 -0.70
C GLU A 72 12.62 0.23 -1.17
N THR A 73 11.78 0.29 -2.20
CA THR A 73 11.25 1.57 -2.69
C THR A 73 10.47 2.33 -1.61
N LEU A 74 9.64 1.64 -0.80
CA LEU A 74 8.94 2.27 0.33
C LEU A 74 9.91 2.80 1.40
N THR A 75 11.01 2.09 1.62
CA THR A 75 12.06 2.49 2.58
C THR A 75 12.82 3.70 2.07
N ASP A 76 13.22 3.68 0.79
CA ASP A 76 13.88 4.80 0.12
C ASP A 76 13.00 6.05 0.18
N ILE A 77 11.69 5.93 -0.09
CA ILE A 77 10.72 7.03 0.05
C ILE A 77 10.75 7.60 1.48
N SER A 78 10.67 6.74 2.50
CA SER A 78 10.65 7.18 3.90
C SER A 78 11.93 7.94 4.28
N GLN A 79 13.09 7.42 3.88
CA GLN A 79 14.37 8.07 4.14
C GLN A 79 14.53 9.39 3.38
N LEU A 80 14.07 9.44 2.13
CA LEU A 80 14.17 10.62 1.30
C LEU A 80 13.20 11.72 1.77
N MET A 81 12.04 11.34 2.29
CA MET A 81 11.11 12.25 2.95
C MET A 81 11.76 12.94 4.16
N LEU A 82 12.48 12.20 5.02
CA LEU A 82 13.22 12.79 6.14
C LEU A 82 14.30 13.79 5.68
N ARG A 83 15.01 13.48 4.58
CA ARG A 83 15.99 14.41 3.99
C ARG A 83 15.33 15.64 3.37
N SER A 84 14.15 15.47 2.76
CA SER A 84 13.42 16.55 2.12
C SER A 84 13.01 17.64 3.12
N VAL A 85 12.73 17.26 4.37
CA VAL A 85 12.46 18.21 5.46
C VAL A 85 13.60 19.22 5.59
N HIS A 86 14.86 18.79 5.64
CA HIS A 86 16.00 19.71 5.79
C HIS A 86 16.09 20.72 4.64
N VAL A 87 15.90 20.25 3.40
CA VAL A 87 15.96 21.10 2.20
C VAL A 87 14.75 22.03 2.09
N LEU A 88 13.57 21.59 2.56
CA LEU A 88 12.34 22.37 2.50
C LEU A 88 12.27 23.48 3.56
N PHE A 89 12.90 23.28 4.71
CA PHE A 89 13.01 24.32 5.74
C PHE A 89 14.16 25.32 5.49
N ASP A 90 15.03 25.05 4.52
CA ASP A 90 16.07 25.99 4.13
C ASP A 90 15.48 27.19 3.36
N LYS A 91 15.79 28.39 3.85
CA LYS A 91 15.24 29.65 3.32
C LYS A 91 16.05 30.08 2.11
N ARG A 92 15.52 29.77 0.93
CA ARG A 92 16.10 30.20 -0.34
C ARG A 92 15.52 31.54 -0.79
N ASP A 93 16.40 32.44 -1.20
CA ASP A 93 16.01 33.72 -1.81
C ASP A 93 15.53 33.51 -3.26
N ARG A 94 14.54 34.30 -3.70
CA ARG A 94 13.79 34.08 -4.95
C ARG A 94 14.65 34.21 -6.20
N ASN A 95 15.68 35.05 -6.11
CA ASN A 95 16.60 35.33 -7.23
C ASN A 95 17.73 34.32 -7.31
N VAL A 96 17.87 33.43 -6.32
CA VAL A 96 18.89 32.39 -6.32
C VAL A 96 18.29 31.16 -7.00
N PRO A 97 18.96 30.56 -8.00
CA PRO A 97 18.50 29.32 -8.63
C PRO A 97 18.53 28.14 -7.64
N ALA A 98 17.80 27.07 -7.96
CA ALA A 98 17.73 25.90 -7.09
C ALA A 98 19.13 25.32 -6.89
N SER A 99 19.47 25.00 -5.65
CA SER A 99 20.76 24.43 -5.33
C SER A 99 20.92 23.08 -6.06
N PRO A 100 22.15 22.63 -6.34
CA PRO A 100 22.37 21.29 -6.89
C PRO A 100 21.71 20.19 -6.05
N GLU A 101 21.63 20.40 -4.72
CA GLU A 101 20.99 19.49 -3.77
C GLU A 101 19.46 19.47 -3.92
N GLU A 102 18.82 20.64 -4.08
CA GLU A 102 17.37 20.74 -4.35
C GLU A 102 17.00 20.03 -5.65
N LYS A 103 17.80 20.21 -6.71
CA LYS A 103 17.59 19.53 -7.99
C LYS A 103 17.77 18.02 -7.88
N LYS A 104 18.82 17.58 -7.20
CA LYS A 104 19.06 16.15 -6.94
C LYS A 104 17.90 15.53 -6.17
N LEU A 105 17.41 16.19 -5.13
CA LEU A 105 16.28 15.72 -4.34
C LEU A 105 14.98 15.65 -5.17
N TYR A 106 14.76 16.62 -6.06
CA TYR A 106 13.65 16.58 -7.01
C TYR A 106 13.73 15.37 -7.95
N ASP A 107 14.91 15.12 -8.54
CA ASP A 107 15.13 13.99 -9.44
C ASP A 107 14.95 12.65 -8.71
N ASP A 108 15.47 12.54 -7.47
CA ASP A 108 15.34 11.36 -6.63
C ASP A 108 13.85 11.06 -6.29
N LEU A 109 13.08 12.08 -5.90
CA LEU A 109 11.63 11.92 -5.64
C LEU A 109 10.87 11.45 -6.88
N ARG A 110 11.22 12.00 -8.06
CA ARG A 110 10.59 11.64 -9.32
C ARG A 110 10.95 10.22 -9.77
N LEU A 111 12.18 9.79 -9.51
CA LEU A 111 12.61 8.42 -9.74
C LEU A 111 11.85 7.44 -8.83
N LEU A 112 11.71 7.76 -7.54
CA LEU A 112 10.98 6.95 -6.58
C LEU A 112 9.50 6.81 -6.91
N HIS A 113 8.88 7.87 -7.44
CA HIS A 113 7.55 7.80 -8.02
C HIS A 113 7.45 6.70 -9.10
N GLY A 114 8.37 6.70 -10.07
CA GLY A 114 8.38 5.71 -11.15
C GLY A 114 8.64 4.28 -10.64
N ARG A 115 9.61 4.13 -9.71
CA ARG A 115 9.94 2.85 -9.08
C ARG A 115 8.77 2.28 -8.28
N LEU A 116 8.01 3.11 -7.58
CA LEU A 116 6.86 2.67 -6.78
C LEU A 116 5.78 2.02 -7.64
N VAL A 117 5.43 2.68 -8.75
CA VAL A 117 4.42 2.17 -9.70
C VAL A 117 4.96 0.91 -10.39
N SER A 118 6.19 0.95 -10.90
CA SER A 118 6.79 -0.16 -11.63
C SER A 118 6.96 -1.42 -10.77
N SER A 119 7.50 -1.30 -9.56
CA SER A 119 7.72 -2.44 -8.65
C SER A 119 6.40 -3.05 -8.17
N SER A 120 5.40 -2.21 -7.88
CA SER A 120 4.03 -2.68 -7.60
C SER A 120 3.44 -3.43 -8.79
N ASP A 121 3.70 -2.96 -10.02
CA ASP A 121 3.12 -3.56 -11.21
C ASP A 121 3.82 -4.84 -11.68
N ALA A 122 5.10 -5.00 -11.34
CA ALA A 122 5.85 -6.23 -11.56
C ALA A 122 5.36 -7.42 -10.72
N ILE A 123 4.58 -7.18 -9.65
CA ILE A 123 4.03 -8.26 -8.82
C ILE A 123 2.93 -9.01 -9.59
N PRO A 124 3.06 -10.34 -9.79
CA PRO A 124 2.08 -11.14 -10.51
C PRO A 124 0.67 -11.03 -9.94
N GLY A 125 -0.34 -10.94 -10.82
CA GLY A 125 -1.74 -10.74 -10.45
C GLY A 125 -2.27 -11.77 -9.43
N PHE A 126 -1.87 -13.04 -9.56
CA PHE A 126 -2.30 -14.11 -8.65
C PHE A 126 -1.80 -13.91 -7.20
N ALA A 127 -0.65 -13.26 -7.00
CA ALA A 127 -0.06 -13.06 -5.68
C ALA A 127 -0.61 -11.82 -4.96
N ARG A 128 -1.14 -10.85 -5.70
CA ARG A 128 -1.60 -9.56 -5.16
C ARG A 128 -2.69 -9.69 -4.08
N PRO A 129 -3.72 -10.55 -4.19
CA PRO A 129 -4.77 -10.67 -3.17
C PRO A 129 -4.21 -11.09 -1.81
N VAL A 130 -3.36 -12.12 -1.79
CA VAL A 130 -2.74 -12.64 -0.57
C VAL A 130 -1.74 -11.63 0.01
N LEU A 131 -0.90 -11.01 -0.81
CA LEU A 131 0.03 -9.98 -0.35
C LEU A 131 -0.68 -8.75 0.25
N ARG A 132 -1.84 -8.38 -0.28
CA ARG A 132 -2.68 -7.31 0.28
C ARG A 132 -3.30 -7.72 1.61
N MET A 133 -3.81 -8.94 1.70
CA MET A 133 -4.36 -9.50 2.94
C MET A 133 -3.31 -9.54 4.06
N LEU A 134 -2.07 -9.90 3.72
CA LEU A 134 -0.92 -9.89 4.64
C LEU A 134 -0.36 -8.47 4.92
N GLY A 135 -0.92 -7.43 4.31
CA GLY A 135 -0.46 -6.05 4.46
C GLY A 135 0.89 -5.73 3.82
N LEU A 136 1.41 -6.63 2.97
CA LEU A 136 2.72 -6.52 2.32
C LEU A 136 2.68 -5.73 1.02
N LEU A 137 1.49 -5.58 0.43
CA LEU A 137 1.25 -4.81 -0.79
C LEU A 137 0.06 -3.88 -0.58
N ARG A 138 0.21 -2.61 -0.94
CA ARG A 138 -0.91 -1.65 -0.90
C ARG A 138 -1.84 -1.81 -2.09
N SER A 139 -3.02 -1.20 -1.99
CA SER A 139 -3.95 -1.15 -3.12
C SER A 139 -3.32 -0.32 -4.25
N ARG A 140 -3.71 -0.59 -5.50
CA ARG A 140 -3.25 0.20 -6.66
C ARG A 140 -3.60 1.68 -6.48
N LYS A 141 -4.82 1.97 -6.03
CA LYS A 141 -5.28 3.32 -5.71
C LYS A 141 -4.38 4.03 -4.70
N ASN A 142 -3.94 3.33 -3.66
CA ASN A 142 -3.04 3.88 -2.66
C ASN A 142 -1.64 4.16 -3.22
N ASN A 143 -1.12 3.26 -4.06
CA ASN A 143 0.16 3.48 -4.74
C ASN A 143 0.08 4.68 -5.70
N ASP A 144 -1.00 4.81 -6.47
CA ASP A 144 -1.23 5.94 -7.38
C ASP A 144 -1.39 7.26 -6.60
N GLU A 145 -2.05 7.23 -5.45
CA GLU A 145 -2.18 8.39 -4.58
C GLU A 145 -0.83 8.79 -3.97
N GLY A 146 -0.06 7.83 -3.43
CA GLY A 146 1.28 8.08 -2.91
C GLY A 146 2.23 8.62 -3.99
N ALA A 147 2.18 8.04 -5.20
CA ALA A 147 2.87 8.52 -6.38
C ALA A 147 2.56 10.00 -6.69
N LYS A 148 1.28 10.40 -6.68
CA LYS A 148 0.88 11.80 -6.87
C LYS A 148 1.42 12.72 -5.77
N MET A 149 1.43 12.27 -4.51
CA MET A 149 1.97 13.07 -3.41
C MET A 149 3.48 13.27 -3.54
N LEU A 150 4.24 12.26 -3.99
CA LEU A 150 5.68 12.40 -4.27
C LEU A 150 5.96 13.48 -5.31
N ILE A 151 5.17 13.53 -6.39
CA ILE A 151 5.27 14.60 -7.40
C ILE A 151 4.91 15.97 -6.80
N GLY A 152 3.86 16.02 -5.98
CA GLY A 152 3.46 17.25 -5.29
C GLY A 152 4.58 17.81 -4.42
N ILE A 153 5.26 16.94 -3.66
CA ILE A 153 6.39 17.29 -2.80
C ILE A 153 7.62 17.68 -3.64
N SER A 154 7.95 16.94 -4.71
CA SER A 154 9.09 17.26 -5.57
C SER A 154 8.95 18.65 -6.18
N ASN A 155 7.75 19.00 -6.65
CA ASN A 155 7.51 20.33 -7.22
C ASN A 155 7.69 21.46 -6.20
N GLN A 156 7.43 21.20 -4.92
CA GLN A 156 7.65 22.16 -3.84
C GLN A 156 9.14 22.31 -3.46
N VAL A 157 9.96 21.27 -3.64
CA VAL A 157 11.41 21.31 -3.36
C VAL A 157 12.11 22.35 -4.25
N VAL A 158 11.77 22.41 -5.53
CA VAL A 158 12.39 23.36 -6.49
C VAL A 158 11.65 24.70 -6.56
N SER A 159 10.47 24.81 -5.93
CA SER A 159 9.66 26.01 -5.94
C SER A 159 10.33 27.13 -5.14
N PRO A 160 10.43 28.35 -5.68
CA PRO A 160 10.85 29.53 -4.91
C PRO A 160 9.80 29.95 -3.88
N TYR A 161 8.55 29.48 -4.03
CA TYR A 161 7.45 29.68 -3.09
C TYR A 161 7.10 28.33 -2.46
N LYS A 162 7.77 28.00 -1.35
CA LYS A 162 7.52 26.76 -0.60
C LYS A 162 6.23 26.92 0.21
N ASP A 163 5.18 26.18 -0.16
CA ASP A 163 3.98 26.07 0.65
C ASP A 163 4.14 24.93 1.66
N LEU A 164 4.72 25.26 2.81
CA LEU A 164 4.99 24.31 3.88
C LEU A 164 3.71 23.63 4.39
N SER A 165 2.56 24.32 4.32
CA SER A 165 1.27 23.76 4.73
C SER A 165 0.79 22.67 3.77
N HIS A 166 0.90 22.92 2.47
CA HIS A 166 0.58 21.94 1.44
C HIS A 166 1.54 20.74 1.48
N ILE A 167 2.85 20.98 1.66
CA ILE A 167 3.85 19.91 1.83
C ILE A 167 3.49 19.01 3.00
N ARG A 168 3.19 19.60 4.17
CA ARG A 168 2.80 18.83 5.35
C ARG A 168 1.60 17.93 5.06
N VAL A 169 0.56 18.47 4.42
CA VAL A 169 -0.63 17.70 4.03
C VAL A 169 -0.27 16.58 3.04
N CYS A 170 0.59 16.84 2.06
CA CYS A 170 1.06 15.81 1.12
C CYS A 170 1.86 14.71 1.83
N SER A 171 2.75 15.05 2.75
CA SER A 171 3.55 14.11 3.53
C SER A 171 2.68 13.24 4.43
N GLU A 172 1.70 13.82 5.12
CA GLU A 172 0.74 13.07 5.94
C GLU A 172 -0.12 12.12 5.10
N LYS A 173 -0.58 12.56 3.92
CA LYS A 173 -1.34 11.73 2.99
C LYS A 173 -0.49 10.61 2.39
N LEU A 174 0.77 10.89 2.04
CA LEU A 174 1.74 9.91 1.57
C LEU A 174 1.98 8.82 2.61
N GLY A 175 2.24 9.22 3.86
CA GLY A 175 2.41 8.30 4.99
C GLY A 175 1.20 7.39 5.18
N LYS A 176 -0.01 7.94 5.13
CA LYS A 176 -1.26 7.16 5.21
C LYS A 176 -1.47 6.22 4.02
N ALA A 177 -1.22 6.68 2.79
CA ALA A 177 -1.45 5.92 1.58
C ALA A 177 -0.53 4.70 1.51
N LEU A 178 0.76 4.91 1.79
CA LEU A 178 1.79 3.87 1.72
C LEU A 178 1.95 3.10 3.03
N GLY A 179 1.36 3.60 4.12
CA GLY A 179 1.50 3.07 5.48
C GLY A 179 2.96 3.05 5.93
N ILE A 180 3.65 4.15 5.65
CA ILE A 180 5.01 4.45 6.09
C ILE A 180 4.93 5.53 7.17
N THR A 181 5.81 5.45 8.17
CA THR A 181 5.96 6.50 9.18
C THR A 181 6.80 7.61 8.59
N VAL A 182 6.23 8.81 8.45
CA VAL A 182 6.89 10.03 7.97
C VAL A 182 7.15 10.96 9.14
#